data_AF-A0A1Y1T0E7-F1
#
_entry.id   AF-A0A1Y1T0E7-F1
#
_cell.length_a   1.000
_cell.length_b   1.000
_cell.length_c   1.000
_cell.angle_alpha   90.00
_cell.angle_beta   90.00
_cell.angle_gamma   90.00
#
_symmetry.space_group_name_H-M   'P 1'
#
loop_
_entity.id
_entity.type
_entity.pdbx_description
1 polymer ?
#
loop_
_entity_poly.entity_id
_entity_poly.type
_entity_poly.pdbx_seq_one_letter_code
_entity_poly.pdbx_strand_id
1 'polypeptide(L)'
;MAEFLTTTWISSYIEKIIKDANKKVVLVSPYLQFSKSFYERLQDAQNHNVQIVIIYGKSKLNSKETNLLKELTNLELYFSENLHAKCYFNESSMVITSMNMYEYSEKNNREMGVYIEAKGDKDLYENAVKETESIIRSSEVVVLHKKTPKKKFSLSSKKEKTKFKSKTSVNRKEGTCIRCSEIIPLNMDSPYCKKCYKSWSFYENLDFEEKVCHSCGEENTSTMVKPVCYSCYKILN
;
A
#
# COMPACT_ATOMS: atom_id res chain seq x y z
N MET A 1 34.42 -7.15 -4.25
CA MET A 1 34.81 -5.74 -4.28
C MET A 1 33.59 -4.96 -4.72
N ALA A 2 33.25 -3.91 -3.99
CA ALA A 2 32.04 -3.13 -4.25
C ALA A 2 32.02 -2.55 -5.66
N GLU A 3 30.84 -2.55 -6.29
CA GLU A 3 30.61 -2.07 -7.65
C GLU A 3 29.57 -0.94 -7.65
N PHE A 4 29.87 0.15 -8.36
CA PHE A 4 28.93 1.26 -8.50
C PHE A 4 27.85 0.92 -9.54
N LEU A 5 26.59 1.19 -9.19
CA LEU A 5 25.43 0.94 -10.04
C LEU A 5 24.73 2.25 -10.42
N THR A 6 24.29 2.34 -11.67
CA THR A 6 23.34 3.36 -12.14
C THR A 6 21.91 2.81 -12.16
N THR A 7 20.91 3.67 -12.40
CA THR A 7 19.47 3.33 -12.43
C THR A 7 19.16 1.94 -13.02
N THR A 8 19.59 1.66 -14.26
CA THR A 8 19.25 0.41 -14.96
C THR A 8 19.87 -0.82 -14.30
N TRP A 9 21.09 -0.69 -13.78
CA TRP A 9 21.78 -1.81 -13.13
C TRP A 9 21.19 -2.13 -11.77
N ILE A 10 20.74 -1.12 -11.01
CA ILE A 10 20.12 -1.33 -9.69
C ILE A 10 18.98 -2.36 -9.78
N SER A 11 18.06 -2.18 -10.71
CA SER A 11 16.91 -3.09 -10.88
C SER A 11 17.33 -4.51 -11.24
N SER A 12 18.27 -4.65 -12.19
CA SER A 12 18.80 -5.95 -12.59
C SER A 12 19.49 -6.68 -11.43
N TYR A 13 20.25 -5.95 -10.61
CA TYR A 13 20.94 -6.52 -9.46
C TYR A 13 19.98 -6.86 -8.29
N ILE A 14 18.92 -6.07 -8.08
CA ILE A 14 17.88 -6.44 -7.11
C ILE A 14 17.15 -7.72 -7.57
N GLU A 15 16.84 -7.85 -8.86
CA GLU A 15 16.26 -9.09 -9.41
C GLU A 15 17.21 -10.29 -9.21
N LYS A 16 18.50 -10.09 -9.47
CA LYS A 16 19.55 -11.08 -9.24
C LYS A 16 19.62 -11.50 -7.78
N ILE A 17 19.57 -10.56 -6.83
CA ILE A 17 19.55 -10.85 -5.39
C ILE A 17 18.38 -11.76 -5.01
N ILE A 18 17.19 -11.51 -5.56
CA ILE A 18 16.02 -12.35 -5.26
C ILE A 18 16.18 -13.74 -5.86
N LYS A 19 16.65 -13.82 -7.11
CA LYS A 19 16.82 -15.10 -7.84
C LYS A 19 17.92 -15.98 -7.25
N ASP A 20 19.01 -15.39 -6.80
CA ASP A 20 20.19 -16.11 -6.30
C ASP A 20 20.08 -16.45 -4.80
N ALA A 21 18.99 -16.04 -4.13
CA ALA A 21 18.78 -16.34 -2.72
C ALA A 21 18.50 -17.83 -2.51
N ASN A 22 19.22 -18.47 -1.58
CA ASN A 22 19.01 -19.88 -1.23
C ASN A 22 18.37 -20.06 0.14
N LYS A 23 18.58 -19.10 1.06
CA LYS A 23 18.07 -19.19 2.44
C LYS A 23 17.14 -18.05 2.78
N LYS A 24 17.55 -16.83 2.48
CA LYS A 24 16.84 -15.64 2.91
C LYS A 24 17.04 -14.50 1.93
N VAL A 25 15.97 -13.76 1.66
CA VAL A 25 16.03 -12.45 1.01
C VAL A 25 15.42 -11.40 1.92
N VAL A 26 16.08 -10.25 2.04
CA VAL A 26 15.67 -9.13 2.88
C VAL A 26 15.51 -7.90 2.00
N LEU A 27 14.34 -7.28 2.10
CA LEU A 27 13.96 -6.10 1.32
C LEU A 27 13.62 -4.95 2.30
N VAL A 28 14.47 -3.94 2.33
CA VAL A 28 14.30 -2.73 3.14
C VAL A 28 13.96 -1.58 2.20
N SER A 29 12.76 -1.02 2.31
CA SER A 29 12.35 0.14 1.50
C SER A 29 11.21 0.88 2.18
N PRO A 30 11.26 2.23 2.32
CA PRO A 30 10.19 2.99 2.99
C PRO A 30 8.83 2.85 2.31
N TYR A 31 8.84 2.65 0.99
CA TYR A 31 7.65 2.46 0.17
C TYR A 31 7.66 1.06 -0.45
N LEU A 32 6.52 0.38 -0.39
CA LEU A 32 6.28 -0.88 -1.07
C LEU A 32 5.46 -0.61 -2.33
N GLN A 33 5.99 -0.97 -3.50
CA GLN A 33 5.20 -1.01 -4.73
C GLN A 33 5.78 -2.09 -5.66
N PHE A 34 5.21 -3.28 -5.61
CA PHE A 34 5.71 -4.38 -6.43
C PHE A 34 5.29 -4.22 -7.88
N SER A 35 6.25 -4.29 -8.80
CA SER A 35 5.94 -4.62 -10.19
C SER A 35 5.48 -6.08 -10.27
N LYS A 36 4.78 -6.44 -11.36
CA LYS A 36 4.34 -7.82 -11.59
C LYS A 36 5.55 -8.78 -11.63
N SER A 37 6.60 -8.43 -12.37
CA SER A 37 7.81 -9.25 -12.49
C SER A 37 8.52 -9.43 -11.14
N PHE A 38 8.63 -8.37 -10.34
CA PHE A 38 9.25 -8.43 -9.02
C PHE A 38 8.49 -9.37 -8.10
N TYR A 39 7.16 -9.29 -8.09
CA TYR A 39 6.32 -10.18 -7.29
C TYR A 39 6.46 -11.65 -7.74
N GLU A 40 6.51 -11.91 -9.05
CA GLU A 40 6.76 -13.26 -9.58
C GLU A 40 8.13 -13.80 -9.13
N ARG A 41 9.18 -12.96 -9.03
CA ARG A 41 10.47 -13.39 -8.46
C ARG A 41 10.36 -13.78 -6.99
N LEU A 42 9.55 -13.07 -6.20
CA LEU A 42 9.29 -13.44 -4.80
C LEU A 42 8.52 -14.76 -4.69
N GLN A 43 7.58 -15.02 -5.59
CA GLN A 43 6.88 -16.30 -5.65
C GLN A 43 7.85 -17.45 -5.99
N ASP A 44 8.73 -17.25 -6.95
CA ASP A 44 9.78 -18.23 -7.29
C ASP A 44 10.69 -18.52 -6.09
N ALA A 45 11.13 -17.48 -5.37
CA ALA A 45 11.95 -17.62 -4.16
C ALA A 45 11.21 -18.41 -3.06
N GLN A 46 9.93 -18.11 -2.83
CA GLN A 46 9.10 -18.87 -1.89
C GLN A 46 8.99 -20.35 -2.28
N ASN A 47 8.79 -20.66 -3.56
CA ASN A 47 8.69 -22.03 -4.04
C ASN A 47 9.98 -22.83 -3.80
N HIS A 48 11.12 -22.15 -3.70
CA HIS A 48 12.41 -22.72 -3.29
C HIS A 48 12.63 -22.69 -1.77
N ASN A 49 11.60 -22.43 -0.97
CA ASN A 49 11.65 -22.31 0.50
C ASN A 49 12.60 -21.22 1.02
N VAL A 50 12.84 -20.18 0.22
CA VAL A 50 13.57 -18.99 0.68
C VAL A 50 12.68 -18.20 1.63
N GLN A 51 13.23 -17.81 2.78
CA GLN A 51 12.57 -16.90 3.72
C GLN A 51 12.58 -15.48 3.16
N ILE A 52 11.41 -14.83 3.10
CA ILE A 52 11.28 -13.47 2.59
C ILE A 52 11.05 -12.55 3.78
N VAL A 53 11.88 -11.52 3.94
CA VAL A 53 11.72 -10.50 4.98
C VAL A 53 11.55 -9.14 4.33
N ILE A 54 10.48 -8.43 4.67
CA ILE A 54 10.21 -7.09 4.15
C ILE A 54 10.06 -6.10 5.30
N ILE A 55 10.79 -4.98 5.21
CA ILE A 55 10.72 -3.87 6.17
C ILE A 55 10.30 -2.60 5.42
N TYR A 56 9.22 -1.96 5.85
CA TYR A 56 8.67 -0.74 5.26
C TYR A 56 8.35 0.31 6.32
N GLY A 57 8.11 1.58 5.92
CA GLY A 57 7.94 2.64 6.93
C GLY A 57 7.09 3.86 6.60
N LYS A 58 6.67 4.08 5.34
CA LYS A 58 5.89 5.27 4.98
C LYS A 58 4.54 4.97 4.32
N SER A 59 4.42 3.86 3.60
CA SER A 59 3.17 3.48 2.93
C SER A 59 2.27 2.63 3.83
N LYS A 60 1.00 3.01 4.04
CA LYS A 60 -0.01 2.03 4.44
C LYS A 60 -0.22 1.07 3.27
N LEU A 61 -0.02 -0.22 3.50
CA LEU A 61 -0.29 -1.25 2.51
C LEU A 61 -1.68 -1.04 1.90
N ASN A 62 -1.74 -0.90 0.58
CA ASN A 62 -3.03 -0.85 -0.10
C ASN A 62 -3.65 -2.26 -0.19
N SER A 63 -4.93 -2.35 -0.57
CA SER A 63 -5.63 -3.64 -0.65
C SER A 63 -4.97 -4.62 -1.62
N LYS A 64 -4.36 -4.14 -2.72
CA LYS A 64 -3.68 -4.96 -3.72
C LYS A 64 -2.38 -5.56 -3.15
N GLU A 65 -1.50 -4.73 -2.61
CA GLU A 65 -0.26 -5.15 -1.94
C GLU A 65 -0.55 -6.09 -0.77
N THR A 66 -1.56 -5.77 0.03
CA THR A 66 -1.98 -6.62 1.14
C THR A 66 -2.36 -8.02 0.66
N ASN A 67 -3.07 -8.12 -0.47
CA ASN A 67 -3.47 -9.42 -1.03
C ASN A 67 -2.28 -10.19 -1.61
N LEU A 68 -1.40 -9.52 -2.36
CA LEU A 68 -0.17 -10.12 -2.88
C LEU A 68 0.72 -10.65 -1.74
N LEU A 69 0.97 -9.83 -0.72
CA LEU A 69 1.81 -10.24 0.40
C LEU A 69 1.19 -11.36 1.25
N LYS A 70 -0.15 -11.50 1.28
CA LYS A 70 -0.82 -12.61 1.97
C LYS A 70 -0.60 -13.96 1.31
N GLU A 71 -0.38 -13.99 0.00
CA GLU A 71 -0.10 -15.23 -0.74
C GLU A 71 1.32 -15.75 -0.47
N LEU A 72 2.20 -14.90 0.05
CA LEU A 72 3.54 -15.30 0.45
C LEU A 72 3.49 -15.91 1.87
N THR A 73 3.49 -17.24 1.96
CA THR A 73 3.48 -18.01 3.21
C THR A 73 4.79 -17.93 3.97
N ASN A 74 5.92 -17.72 3.30
CA ASN A 74 7.26 -17.62 3.89
C ASN A 74 7.71 -16.17 4.13
N LEU A 75 6.73 -15.25 4.26
CA LEU A 75 6.96 -13.82 4.45
C LEU A 75 6.92 -13.42 5.92
N GLU A 76 7.96 -12.72 6.37
CA GLU A 76 7.94 -11.87 7.55
C GLU A 76 7.86 -10.41 7.13
N LEU A 77 6.98 -9.66 7.78
CA LEU A 77 6.70 -8.27 7.43
C LEU A 77 6.84 -7.39 8.67
N TYR A 78 7.62 -6.31 8.53
CA TYR A 78 7.94 -5.39 9.61
C TYR A 78 7.63 -3.94 9.19
N PHE A 79 7.05 -3.16 10.10
CA PHE A 79 6.83 -1.73 9.93
C PHE A 79 7.75 -0.94 10.85
N SER A 80 8.57 -0.07 10.28
CA SER A 80 9.51 0.81 10.99
C SER A 80 9.13 2.26 10.73
N GLU A 81 8.64 2.95 11.77
CA GLU A 81 8.33 4.37 11.68
C GLU A 81 9.61 5.15 11.33
N ASN A 82 9.50 6.12 10.41
CA ASN A 82 10.62 6.94 9.93
C ASN A 82 11.71 6.20 9.12
N LEU A 83 11.45 4.97 8.66
CA LEU A 83 12.36 4.31 7.72
C LEU A 83 12.60 5.17 6.47
N HIS A 84 13.85 5.26 6.05
CA HIS A 84 14.24 5.83 4.76
C HIS A 84 15.36 5.03 4.05
N ALA A 85 15.93 4.05 4.74
CA ALA A 85 16.94 3.16 4.21
C ALA A 85 16.37 2.32 3.06
N LYS A 86 17.22 2.05 2.08
CA LYS A 86 16.90 1.26 0.89
C LYS A 86 18.06 0.29 0.68
N CYS A 87 17.77 -0.96 0.97
CA CYS A 87 18.76 -2.02 0.97
C CYS A 87 18.07 -3.34 0.62
N TYR A 88 18.67 -4.09 -0.29
CA TYR A 88 18.13 -5.37 -0.75
C TYR A 88 19.28 -6.37 -0.70
N PHE A 89 19.09 -7.52 -0.06
CA PHE A 89 20.18 -8.49 0.06
C PHE A 89 19.68 -9.91 0.28
N ASN A 90 20.55 -10.85 -0.09
CA ASN A 90 20.46 -12.28 0.26
C ASN A 90 21.75 -12.68 0.99
N GLU A 91 21.95 -13.96 1.33
CA GLU A 91 23.14 -14.40 2.07
C GLU A 91 24.50 -14.16 1.38
N SER A 92 24.52 -13.84 0.09
CA SER A 92 25.73 -13.74 -0.73
C SER A 92 26.05 -12.33 -1.21
N SER A 93 25.04 -11.46 -1.31
CA SER A 93 25.19 -10.16 -1.96
C SER A 93 24.12 -9.15 -1.53
N MET A 94 24.42 -7.86 -1.74
CA MET A 94 23.61 -6.73 -1.30
C MET A 94 23.65 -5.58 -2.32
N VAL A 95 22.55 -4.85 -2.42
CA VAL A 95 22.48 -3.54 -3.06
C VAL A 95 22.01 -2.51 -2.03
N ILE A 96 22.82 -1.48 -1.80
CA ILE A 96 22.42 -0.25 -1.10
C ILE A 96 22.22 0.82 -2.16
N THR A 97 21.08 1.51 -2.15
CA THR A 97 20.71 2.37 -3.27
C THR A 97 19.85 3.57 -2.84
N SER A 98 19.75 4.58 -3.69
CA SER A 98 18.75 5.65 -3.56
C SER A 98 17.36 5.23 -4.06
N MET A 99 17.28 4.17 -4.88
CA MET A 99 16.06 3.71 -5.53
C MET A 99 15.12 2.98 -4.58
N ASN A 100 13.85 3.40 -4.52
CA ASN A 100 12.78 2.66 -3.83
C ASN A 100 12.38 1.42 -4.65
N MET A 101 11.59 0.54 -4.05
CA MET A 101 11.05 -0.63 -4.75
C MET A 101 9.99 -0.30 -5.84
N TYR A 102 9.88 0.96 -6.28
CA TYR A 102 8.80 1.50 -7.12
C TYR A 102 9.11 1.40 -8.61
N GLU A 103 8.21 0.75 -9.37
CA GLU A 103 8.30 0.49 -10.82
C GLU A 103 8.59 1.74 -11.68
N TYR A 104 8.19 2.93 -11.23
CA TYR A 104 8.34 4.16 -12.02
C TYR A 104 9.62 4.96 -11.71
N SER A 105 10.39 4.56 -10.70
CA SER A 105 11.72 5.16 -10.43
C SER A 105 12.68 4.89 -11.58
N GLU A 106 12.60 3.70 -12.19
CA GLU A 106 13.45 3.31 -13.32
C GLU A 106 13.28 4.21 -14.55
N LYS A 107 12.05 4.68 -14.79
CA LYS A 107 11.71 5.41 -16.02
C LYS A 107 11.92 6.92 -15.90
N ASN A 108 11.96 7.46 -14.69
CA ASN A 108 11.86 8.90 -14.47
C ASN A 108 12.94 9.46 -13.54
N ASN A 109 13.61 8.61 -12.75
CA ASN A 109 14.62 9.05 -11.81
C ASN A 109 16.02 8.59 -12.21
N ARG A 110 16.99 9.46 -11.93
CA ARG A 110 18.40 9.12 -11.99
C ARG A 110 18.84 8.69 -10.60
N GLU A 111 19.11 7.40 -10.45
CA GLU A 111 19.41 6.75 -9.18
C GLU A 111 20.86 6.25 -9.19
N MET A 112 21.41 6.05 -8.00
CA MET A 112 22.71 5.44 -7.81
C MET A 112 22.67 4.41 -6.70
N GLY A 113 23.53 3.41 -6.80
CA GLY A 113 23.67 2.39 -5.77
C GLY A 113 25.04 1.76 -5.79
N VAL A 114 25.25 0.89 -4.83
CA VAL A 114 26.46 0.10 -4.70
C VAL A 114 26.06 -1.35 -4.50
N TYR A 115 26.59 -2.23 -5.35
CA TYR A 115 26.55 -3.67 -5.18
C TYR A 115 27.72 -4.13 -4.32
N ILE A 116 27.45 -5.06 -3.41
CA ILE A 116 28.39 -5.53 -2.40
C ILE A 116 28.29 -7.05 -2.36
N GLU A 117 29.42 -7.74 -2.46
CA GLU A 117 29.50 -9.19 -2.29
C GLU A 117 29.93 -9.53 -0.87
N ALA A 118 29.22 -10.45 -0.20
CA ALA A 118 29.52 -10.83 1.18
C ALA A 118 30.94 -11.40 1.35
N LYS A 119 31.46 -12.11 0.33
CA LYS A 119 32.83 -12.64 0.34
C LYS A 119 33.88 -11.59 -0.01
N GLY A 120 33.54 -10.66 -0.92
CA GLY A 120 34.48 -9.66 -1.43
C GLY A 120 34.64 -8.44 -0.51
N ASP A 121 33.60 -8.10 0.25
CA ASP A 121 33.52 -6.87 1.05
C ASP A 121 32.87 -7.19 2.41
N LYS A 122 33.41 -8.20 3.09
CA LYS A 122 32.83 -8.84 4.27
C LYS A 122 32.41 -7.85 5.37
N ASP A 123 33.31 -6.97 5.80
CA ASP A 123 33.03 -6.07 6.93
C ASP A 123 31.91 -5.08 6.59
N LEU A 124 31.89 -4.57 5.36
CA LEU A 124 30.84 -3.67 4.88
C LEU A 124 29.48 -4.38 4.86
N TYR A 125 29.45 -5.58 4.29
CA TYR A 125 28.24 -6.41 4.23
C TYR A 125 27.72 -6.74 5.63
N GLU A 126 28.59 -7.22 6.53
CA GLU A 126 28.21 -7.58 7.91
C GLU A 126 27.70 -6.38 8.71
N ASN A 127 28.31 -5.20 8.57
CA ASN A 127 27.86 -3.99 9.24
C ASN A 127 26.48 -3.52 8.74
N ALA A 128 26.22 -3.59 7.42
CA ALA A 128 24.92 -3.26 6.86
C ALA A 128 23.83 -4.26 7.28
N VAL A 129 24.17 -5.55 7.41
CA VAL A 129 23.26 -6.57 7.96
C VAL A 129 22.95 -6.28 9.44
N LYS A 130 23.95 -6.00 10.27
CA LYS A 130 23.76 -5.66 11.70
C LYS A 130 22.84 -4.45 11.89
N GLU A 131 22.98 -3.44 11.06
CA GLU A 131 22.09 -2.27 11.07
C GLU A 131 20.66 -2.65 10.69
N THR A 132 20.49 -3.47 9.65
CA THR A 132 19.17 -3.97 9.25
C THR A 132 18.51 -4.79 10.37
N GLU A 133 19.27 -5.63 11.08
CA GLU A 133 18.77 -6.36 12.24
C GLU A 133 18.36 -5.42 13.39
N SER A 134 19.07 -4.30 13.57
CA SER A 134 18.69 -3.25 14.52
C SER A 134 17.36 -2.60 14.17
N ILE A 135 17.14 -2.32 12.89
CA ILE A 135 15.86 -1.82 12.37
C ILE A 135 14.75 -2.86 12.65
N ILE A 136 14.97 -4.14 12.34
CA ILE A 136 13.98 -5.20 12.61
C ILE A 136 13.62 -5.26 14.10
N ARG A 137 14.61 -5.24 15.00
CA ARG A 137 14.38 -5.29 16.46
C ARG A 137 13.56 -4.12 16.99
N SER A 138 13.62 -2.96 16.32
CA SER A 138 12.87 -1.76 16.68
C SER A 138 11.55 -1.60 15.90
N SER A 139 11.22 -2.52 15.00
CA SER A 139 10.04 -2.46 14.14
C SER A 139 8.84 -3.20 14.74
N GLU A 140 7.65 -2.80 14.31
CA GLU A 140 6.40 -3.50 14.59
C GLU A 140 6.22 -4.70 13.65
N VAL A 141 5.89 -5.87 14.19
CA VAL A 141 5.55 -7.05 13.37
C VAL A 141 4.16 -6.89 12.77
N VAL A 142 4.05 -7.06 11.45
CA VAL A 142 2.79 -6.91 10.72
C VAL A 142 2.21 -8.29 10.41
N VAL A 143 1.07 -8.60 11.03
CA VAL A 143 0.36 -9.86 10.79
C VAL A 143 -0.69 -9.68 9.70
N LEU A 144 -0.44 -10.26 8.52
CA LEU A 144 -1.38 -10.21 7.39
C LEU A 144 -2.55 -11.19 7.52
N HIS A 145 -2.38 -12.26 8.30
CA HIS A 145 -3.39 -13.27 8.56
C HIS A 145 -4.11 -13.00 9.89
N LYS A 146 -5.22 -12.27 9.87
CA LYS A 146 -6.19 -12.37 10.97
C LYS A 146 -6.83 -13.76 10.87
N LYS A 147 -6.53 -14.66 11.80
CA LYS A 147 -7.45 -15.76 12.12
C LYS A 147 -8.78 -15.11 12.48
N THR A 148 -9.73 -15.09 11.55
CA THR A 148 -11.11 -14.78 11.90
C THR A 148 -11.52 -15.80 12.97
N PRO A 149 -11.95 -15.37 14.17
CA PRO A 149 -12.66 -16.30 15.02
C PRO A 149 -13.86 -16.76 14.20
N LYS A 150 -13.94 -18.06 13.91
CA LYS A 150 -15.13 -18.67 13.33
C LYS A 150 -16.30 -18.23 14.21
N LYS A 151 -17.11 -17.28 13.75
CA LYS A 151 -18.41 -17.00 14.36
C LYS A 151 -19.13 -18.33 14.30
N LYS A 152 -19.25 -18.99 15.45
CA LYS A 152 -20.13 -20.14 15.61
C LYS A 152 -21.50 -19.66 15.14
N PHE A 153 -21.97 -20.24 14.04
CA PHE A 153 -23.36 -20.15 13.65
C PHE A 153 -24.18 -20.79 14.77
N SER A 154 -24.62 -19.99 15.74
CA SER A 154 -25.74 -20.36 16.60
C SER A 154 -27.00 -20.00 15.83
N LEU A 155 -27.57 -20.99 15.15
CA LEU A 155 -28.96 -20.93 14.74
C LEU A 155 -29.81 -20.71 16.00
N SER A 156 -30.46 -19.57 16.08
CA SER A 156 -31.65 -19.42 16.90
C SER A 156 -32.58 -18.44 16.21
N SER A 157 -33.56 -19.05 15.57
CA SER A 157 -34.73 -18.45 14.97
C SER A 157 -35.46 -17.60 16.00
N LYS A 158 -35.63 -16.32 15.73
CA LYS A 158 -36.84 -15.59 16.16
C LYS A 158 -37.15 -14.50 15.14
N LYS A 159 -38.27 -14.74 14.45
CA LYS A 159 -38.97 -13.79 13.61
C LYS A 159 -39.37 -12.61 14.48
N GLU A 160 -39.01 -11.40 14.08
CA GLU A 160 -39.82 -10.23 14.35
C GLU A 160 -39.82 -9.34 13.11
N LYS A 161 -41.03 -9.20 12.56
CA LYS A 161 -41.35 -8.32 11.45
C LYS A 161 -41.50 -6.92 12.02
N THR A 162 -40.63 -5.99 11.64
CA THR A 162 -40.96 -4.56 11.74
C THR A 162 -40.51 -3.82 10.48
N LYS A 163 -41.53 -3.25 9.85
CA LYS A 163 -41.52 -2.40 8.66
C LYS A 163 -40.60 -1.19 8.83
N PHE A 164 -39.80 -0.89 7.82
CA PHE A 164 -39.39 0.47 7.49
C PHE A 164 -39.59 0.64 5.98
N LYS A 165 -40.80 1.02 5.54
CA LYS A 165 -41.19 2.41 5.23
C LYS A 165 -40.09 3.18 4.51
N SER A 166 -40.23 3.15 3.19
CA SER A 166 -39.82 4.20 2.27
C SER A 166 -40.51 5.54 2.58
N LYS A 167 -39.86 6.60 2.08
CA LYS A 167 -40.31 7.99 1.90
C LYS A 167 -39.95 9.01 2.98
N THR A 168 -38.83 9.68 2.71
CA THR A 168 -38.70 11.14 2.55
C THR A 168 -39.40 12.04 3.58
N SER A 169 -38.58 12.63 4.45
CA SER A 169 -38.72 14.02 4.88
C SER A 169 -37.34 14.68 4.87
N VAL A 170 -37.27 15.76 4.11
CA VAL A 170 -36.07 16.50 3.72
C VAL A 170 -35.56 17.29 4.91
N ASN A 171 -34.49 16.82 5.55
CA ASN A 171 -33.60 17.70 6.31
C ASN A 171 -32.56 18.23 5.32
N ARG A 172 -32.74 19.50 4.87
CA ARG A 172 -31.89 20.19 3.87
C ARG A 172 -30.44 20.46 4.31
N LYS A 173 -29.90 19.69 5.26
CA LYS A 173 -28.59 19.94 5.87
C LYS A 173 -27.64 18.75 5.83
N GLU A 174 -28.11 17.59 5.39
CA GLU A 174 -27.31 16.36 5.34
C GLU A 174 -27.13 15.95 3.88
N GLY A 175 -25.88 15.87 3.47
CA GLY A 175 -25.40 15.34 2.19
C GLY A 175 -24.51 14.12 2.42
N THR A 176 -23.84 13.69 1.36
CA THR A 176 -23.11 12.42 1.30
C THR A 176 -21.75 12.64 0.66
N CYS A 177 -20.69 12.12 1.25
CA CYS A 177 -19.34 12.23 0.69
C CYS A 177 -19.29 11.55 -0.68
N ILE A 178 -18.87 12.30 -1.69
CA ILE A 178 -18.90 11.83 -3.08
C ILE A 178 -17.96 10.62 -3.35
N ARG A 179 -16.97 10.38 -2.47
CA ARG A 179 -15.99 9.28 -2.58
C ARG A 179 -16.33 8.05 -1.75
N CYS A 180 -16.81 8.22 -0.52
CA CYS A 180 -16.96 7.13 0.45
C CYS A 180 -18.40 6.90 0.93
N SER A 181 -19.36 7.68 0.41
CA SER A 181 -20.78 7.61 0.80
C SER A 181 -21.06 7.88 2.28
N GLU A 182 -20.11 8.46 3.01
CA GLU A 182 -20.30 8.86 4.41
C GLU A 182 -21.23 10.08 4.50
N ILE A 183 -22.19 10.07 5.43
CA ILE A 183 -23.11 11.20 5.63
C ILE A 183 -22.33 12.39 6.21
N ILE A 184 -22.41 13.53 5.55
CA ILE A 184 -21.71 14.78 5.89
C ILE A 184 -22.66 15.98 5.70
N PRO A 185 -22.32 17.20 6.15
CA PRO A 185 -23.15 18.37 5.85
C PRO A 185 -23.27 18.61 4.33
N LEU A 186 -24.47 18.99 3.87
CA LEU A 186 -24.69 19.33 2.46
C LEU A 186 -24.01 20.68 2.15
N ASN A 187 -22.84 20.63 1.50
CA ASN A 187 -22.07 21.80 1.09
C ASN A 187 -21.43 21.55 -0.28
N MET A 188 -21.84 22.33 -1.28
CA MET A 188 -21.35 22.19 -2.66
C MET A 188 -19.86 22.54 -2.81
N ASP A 189 -19.31 23.39 -1.94
CA ASP A 189 -17.89 23.76 -1.96
C ASP A 189 -17.01 22.75 -1.20
N SER A 190 -17.63 21.86 -0.41
CA SER A 190 -16.92 20.85 0.38
C SER A 190 -17.65 19.50 0.35
N PRO A 191 -17.70 18.82 -0.80
CA PRO A 191 -18.47 17.58 -0.99
C PRO A 191 -17.78 16.33 -0.42
N TYR A 192 -16.62 16.48 0.25
CA TYR A 192 -15.86 15.41 0.86
C TYR A 192 -15.94 15.44 2.39
N CYS A 193 -15.91 14.25 3.02
CA CYS A 193 -15.66 14.17 4.47
C CYS A 193 -14.21 14.56 4.78
N LYS A 194 -13.90 14.93 6.03
CA LYS A 194 -12.54 15.37 6.43
C LYS A 194 -11.42 14.40 6.03
N LYS A 195 -11.68 13.09 6.05
CA LYS A 195 -10.72 12.05 5.66
C LYS A 195 -10.50 12.04 4.14
N CYS A 196 -11.58 12.10 3.36
CA CYS A 196 -11.52 12.15 1.91
C CYS A 196 -11.00 13.50 1.40
N TYR A 197 -11.33 14.61 2.05
CA TYR A 197 -10.82 15.94 1.72
C TYR A 197 -9.32 16.01 1.91
N LYS A 198 -8.76 15.48 3.02
CA LYS A 198 -7.30 15.43 3.24
C LYS A 198 -6.57 14.58 2.20
N SER A 199 -7.24 13.54 1.69
CA SER A 199 -6.71 12.74 0.59
C SER A 199 -6.82 13.47 -0.74
N TRP A 200 -7.92 14.17 -1.01
CA TRP A 200 -8.14 14.94 -2.23
C TRP A 200 -7.24 16.19 -2.29
N SER A 201 -7.06 16.92 -1.19
CA SER A 201 -6.24 18.14 -1.09
C SER A 201 -4.75 17.91 -1.32
N PHE A 202 -4.31 16.65 -1.34
CA PHE A 202 -2.94 16.31 -1.73
C PHE A 202 -2.75 16.34 -3.26
N TYR A 203 -3.84 16.15 -4.01
CA TYR A 203 -3.86 16.12 -5.48
C TYR A 203 -4.54 17.35 -6.09
N GLU A 204 -5.48 17.98 -5.37
CA GLU A 204 -6.28 19.17 -5.76
C GLU A 204 -6.93 19.10 -7.16
N ASN A 205 -7.16 17.89 -7.67
CA ASN A 205 -7.77 17.70 -8.96
C ASN A 205 -9.30 17.89 -8.88
N LEU A 206 -9.78 19.06 -9.32
CA LEU A 206 -11.18 19.48 -9.24
C LEU A 206 -12.12 18.64 -10.13
N ASP A 207 -11.59 18.11 -11.23
CA ASP A 207 -12.34 17.36 -12.25
C ASP A 207 -12.30 15.84 -12.03
N PHE A 208 -11.65 15.37 -10.97
CA PHE A 208 -11.60 13.95 -10.65
C PHE A 208 -13.01 13.38 -10.45
N GLU A 209 -13.36 12.37 -11.25
CA GLU A 209 -14.68 11.76 -11.25
C GLU A 209 -14.84 10.78 -10.09
N GLU A 210 -15.72 11.14 -9.17
CA GLU A 210 -16.22 10.31 -8.09
C GLU A 210 -17.58 9.71 -8.46
N LYS A 211 -18.05 8.75 -7.66
CA LYS A 211 -19.16 7.86 -8.06
C LYS A 211 -20.47 8.10 -7.33
N VAL A 212 -20.54 9.09 -6.45
CA VAL A 212 -21.69 9.27 -5.56
C VAL A 212 -22.17 10.72 -5.62
N CYS A 213 -23.48 10.92 -5.70
CA CYS A 213 -24.08 12.24 -5.63
C CYS A 213 -24.05 12.77 -4.20
N HIS A 214 -23.58 14.00 -4.02
CA HIS A 214 -23.48 14.64 -2.72
C HIS A 214 -24.85 14.91 -2.06
N SER A 215 -25.91 15.10 -2.84
CA SER A 215 -27.22 15.47 -2.29
C SER A 215 -28.13 14.27 -2.02
N CYS A 216 -28.18 13.28 -2.91
CA CYS A 216 -29.05 12.11 -2.74
C CYS A 216 -28.31 10.84 -2.30
N GLY A 217 -26.98 10.82 -2.40
CA GLY A 217 -26.17 9.64 -2.06
C GLY A 217 -26.28 8.48 -3.06
N GLU A 218 -26.99 8.66 -4.17
CA GLU A 218 -27.09 7.66 -5.25
C GLU A 218 -25.85 7.66 -6.15
N GLU A 219 -25.65 6.58 -6.90
CA GLU A 219 -24.54 6.48 -7.86
C GLU A 219 -24.68 7.53 -8.97
N ASN A 220 -23.68 8.39 -9.09
CA ASN A 220 -23.61 9.45 -10.09
C ASN A 220 -22.16 9.86 -10.32
N THR A 221 -21.79 10.15 -11.57
CA THR A 221 -20.49 10.76 -11.88
C THR A 221 -20.45 12.19 -11.35
N SER A 222 -19.76 12.38 -10.23
CA SER A 222 -19.74 13.62 -9.47
C SER A 222 -18.30 14.09 -9.30
N THR A 223 -18.02 15.37 -9.47
CA THR A 223 -16.68 15.95 -9.30
C THR A 223 -16.68 16.97 -8.17
N MET A 224 -15.52 17.54 -7.83
CA MET A 224 -15.46 18.65 -6.86
C MET A 224 -16.28 19.85 -7.37
N VAL A 225 -16.21 20.14 -8.67
CA VAL A 225 -16.94 21.26 -9.30
C VAL A 225 -18.44 20.94 -9.49
N LYS A 226 -18.78 19.68 -9.74
CA LYS A 226 -20.17 19.22 -9.95
C LYS A 226 -20.49 18.04 -9.03
N PRO A 227 -20.68 18.29 -7.72
CA PRO A 227 -20.79 17.23 -6.73
C PRO A 227 -22.18 16.56 -6.69
N VAL A 228 -23.16 17.07 -7.44
CA VAL A 228 -24.54 16.59 -7.41
C VAL A 228 -25.03 16.20 -8.80
N CYS A 229 -25.96 15.25 -8.87
CA CYS A 229 -26.60 14.89 -10.12
C CYS A 229 -27.53 16.00 -10.62
N TYR A 230 -27.86 15.96 -11.91
CA TYR A 230 -28.67 17.00 -12.57
C TYR A 230 -30.06 17.19 -11.97
N SER A 231 -30.70 16.10 -11.51
CA SER A 231 -31.99 16.16 -10.83
C SER A 231 -31.91 16.86 -9.47
N CYS A 232 -30.85 16.60 -8.69
CA CYS A 232 -30.61 17.30 -7.42
C CYS A 232 -30.21 18.77 -7.62
N TYR A 233 -29.44 19.07 -8.67
CA TYR A 233 -29.06 20.45 -9.01
C TYR A 233 -30.28 21.36 -9.26
N LYS A 234 -31.30 20.87 -9.96
CA LYS A 234 -32.56 21.59 -10.23
C LYS A 234 -33.46 21.82 -9.01
N ILE A 235 -33.20 21.12 -7.91
CA ILE A 235 -33.97 21.25 -6.67
C ILE A 235 -33.27 22.21 -5.71
N LEU A 236 -31.94 22.29 -5.81
CA LEU A 236 -31.08 23.14 -4.99
C LEU A 236 -30.93 24.57 -5.56
N ASN A 237 -31.23 24.78 -6.85
CA ASN A 237 -31.26 26.04 -7.58
C ASN A 237 -32.58 26.21 -8.34
#